data_AF-A0A7V1MIM1-F1
#
_entry.id   AF-A0A7V1MIM1-F1
#
_cell.length_a   1.000
_cell.length_b   1.000
_cell.length_c   1.000
_cell.angle_alpha   90.00
_cell.angle_beta   90.00
_cell.angle_gamma   90.00
#
_symmetry.space_group_name_H-M   'P 1'
#
loop_
_entity.id
_entity.type
_entity.pdbx_description
1 polymer ?
#
loop_
_entity_poly.entity_id
_entity_poly.type
_entity_poly.pdbx_seq_one_letter_code
_entity_poly.pdbx_strand_id
1 'polypeptide(L)'
;AAILAKMSERGQIPECVIEGPLSLDLAISPESAAIKGVTSAVAGQADILVCPNIEVANILAKSVIYFAGRRVAHVAVGAAVPVLIPSRSDRAEAKLLSIALGMLMSDVDALEPARA
;
A
#
# COMPACT_ATOMS: atom_id res chain seq x y z
N ALA A 1 -13.64 -1.65 -0.18
CA ALA A 1 -13.21 -2.78 -1.05
C ALA A 1 -14.16 -2.99 -2.22
N ALA A 2 -15.36 -3.56 -2.03
CA ALA A 2 -16.27 -3.92 -3.13
C ALA A 2 -16.59 -2.78 -4.12
N ILE A 3 -16.81 -1.56 -3.63
CA ILE A 3 -17.06 -0.39 -4.48
C ILE A 3 -15.83 -0.04 -5.33
N LEU A 4 -14.63 -0.07 -4.75
CA LEU A 4 -13.38 0.22 -5.46
C LEU A 4 -13.10 -0.84 -6.54
N ALA A 5 -13.34 -2.12 -6.24
CA ALA A 5 -13.23 -3.19 -7.22
C ALA A 5 -14.19 -2.95 -8.41
N LYS A 6 -15.45 -2.58 -8.13
CA LYS A 6 -16.42 -2.24 -9.19
C LYS A 6 -16.05 -0.98 -9.97
N MET A 7 -15.41 0.01 -9.35
CA MET A 7 -14.89 1.19 -10.05
C MET A 7 -13.71 0.84 -10.97
N SER A 8 -12.81 -0.05 -10.53
CA SER A 8 -11.70 -0.58 -11.34
C SER A 8 -12.23 -1.40 -12.53
N GLU A 9 -13.19 -2.29 -12.31
CA GLU A 9 -13.87 -3.05 -13.40
C GLU A 9 -14.51 -2.13 -14.46
N ARG A 10 -14.97 -0.95 -14.05
CA ARG A 10 -15.55 0.08 -14.94
C ARG A 10 -14.50 0.98 -15.60
N GLY A 11 -13.21 0.80 -15.31
CA GLY A 11 -12.12 1.63 -15.83
C GLY A 11 -12.05 3.03 -15.22
N GLN A 12 -12.72 3.28 -14.09
CA GLN A 12 -12.68 4.59 -13.41
C GLN A 12 -11.37 4.80 -12.64
N ILE A 13 -10.68 3.71 -12.32
CA ILE A 13 -9.35 3.71 -11.71
C ILE A 13 -8.45 2.95 -12.68
N PRO A 14 -7.75 3.66 -13.58
CA PRO A 14 -6.92 3.05 -14.61
C PRO A 14 -5.60 2.52 -14.03
N GLU A 15 -4.86 1.77 -14.86
CA GLU A 15 -3.47 1.34 -14.60
C GLU A 15 -3.24 0.52 -13.32
N CYS A 16 -4.29 -0.08 -12.76
CA CYS A 16 -4.18 -1.01 -11.65
C CYS A 16 -5.27 -2.07 -11.67
N VAL A 17 -5.00 -3.19 -11.01
CA VAL A 17 -5.99 -4.24 -10.78
C VAL A 17 -6.40 -4.17 -9.31
N ILE A 18 -7.68 -3.89 -9.05
CA ILE A 18 -8.21 -3.77 -7.69
C ILE A 18 -9.16 -4.92 -7.42
N GLU A 19 -8.90 -5.64 -6.34
CA GLU A 19 -9.78 -6.68 -5.86
C GLU A 19 -10.14 -6.50 -4.38
N GLY A 20 -11.37 -6.88 -4.06
CA GLY A 20 -11.80 -7.06 -2.69
C GLY A 20 -13.32 -7.16 -2.55
N PRO A 21 -13.82 -7.54 -1.37
CA PRO A 21 -13.06 -7.74 -0.14
C PRO A 21 -12.19 -9.00 -0.14
N LEU A 22 -10.94 -8.86 0.28
CA LEU A 22 -9.99 -9.95 0.52
C LEU A 22 -9.54 -9.88 1.99
N SER A 23 -9.39 -11.05 2.63
CA SER A 23 -8.71 -11.13 3.93
C SER A 23 -7.20 -10.98 3.74
N LEU A 24 -6.50 -10.60 4.80
CA LEU A 24 -5.05 -10.31 4.74
C LEU A 24 -4.24 -11.48 4.16
N ASP A 25 -4.50 -12.69 4.63
CA ASP A 25 -3.83 -13.92 4.19
C ASP A 25 -4.09 -14.21 2.71
N LEU A 26 -5.33 -14.02 2.24
CA LEU A 26 -5.68 -14.15 0.83
C LEU A 26 -5.03 -13.07 -0.05
N ALA A 27 -4.69 -11.90 0.52
CA ALA A 27 -4.04 -10.84 -0.23
C ALA A 27 -2.52 -11.06 -0.38
N ILE A 28 -1.85 -11.70 0.60
CA ILE A 28 -0.37 -11.72 0.68
C ILE A 28 0.28 -13.11 0.60
N SER A 29 -0.51 -14.20 0.68
CA SER A 29 0.01 -15.57 0.67
C SER A 29 -0.56 -16.38 -0.50
N PRO A 30 0.27 -16.74 -1.51
CA PRO A 30 -0.16 -17.61 -2.59
C PRO A 30 -0.63 -18.98 -2.10
N GLU A 31 0.00 -19.49 -1.03
CA GLU A 31 -0.37 -20.74 -0.38
C GLU A 31 -1.77 -20.65 0.22
N SER A 32 -2.08 -19.58 0.96
CA SER A 32 -3.40 -19.40 1.56
C SER A 32 -4.50 -19.23 0.51
N ALA A 33 -4.20 -18.53 -0.59
CA ALA A 33 -5.10 -18.41 -1.73
C ALA A 33 -5.38 -19.78 -2.38
N ALA A 34 -4.34 -20.58 -2.61
CA ALA A 34 -4.46 -21.93 -3.17
C ALA A 34 -5.26 -22.88 -2.29
N ILE A 35 -4.97 -22.93 -0.98
CA ILE A 35 -5.70 -23.76 0.00
C ILE A 35 -7.19 -23.42 0.02
N LYS A 36 -7.53 -22.13 -0.13
CA LYS A 36 -8.91 -21.64 -0.09
C LYS A 36 -9.58 -21.59 -1.47
N GLY A 37 -8.90 -22.03 -2.53
CA GLY A 37 -9.42 -22.06 -3.89
C GLY A 37 -9.72 -20.68 -4.48
N VAL A 38 -9.08 -19.62 -3.96
CA VAL A 38 -9.26 -18.25 -4.46
C VAL A 38 -8.27 -18.03 -5.59
N THR A 39 -8.79 -17.77 -6.80
CA THR A 39 -7.98 -17.53 -7.99
C THR A 39 -8.27 -16.16 -8.55
N SER A 40 -7.24 -15.32 -8.60
CA SER A 40 -7.33 -13.99 -9.19
C SER A 40 -5.94 -13.40 -9.48
N ALA A 41 -5.89 -12.26 -10.16
CA ALA A 41 -4.64 -11.55 -10.44
C ALA A 41 -4.03 -10.87 -9.20
N VAL A 42 -4.78 -10.70 -8.11
CA VAL A 42 -4.33 -10.03 -6.87
C VAL A 42 -4.12 -11.04 -5.73
N ALA A 43 -4.88 -12.14 -5.71
CA ALA A 43 -4.85 -13.11 -4.62
C ALA A 43 -3.45 -13.69 -4.39
N GLY A 44 -2.97 -13.55 -3.16
CA GLY A 44 -1.67 -14.03 -2.70
C GLY A 44 -0.48 -13.17 -3.10
N GLN A 45 -0.69 -12.12 -3.90
CA GLN A 45 0.40 -11.35 -4.51
C GLN A 45 0.08 -9.85 -4.60
N ALA A 46 -0.70 -9.31 -3.66
CA ALA A 46 -1.03 -7.89 -3.65
C ALA A 46 0.19 -7.00 -3.35
N ASP A 47 0.45 -6.02 -4.22
CA ASP A 47 1.48 -4.99 -4.00
C ASP A 47 1.02 -3.93 -2.98
N ILE A 48 -0.29 -3.62 -2.97
CA ILE A 48 -0.89 -2.55 -2.17
C ILE A 48 -2.06 -3.10 -1.35
N LEU A 49 -2.02 -2.85 -0.04
CA LEU A 49 -3.13 -3.15 0.87
C LEU A 49 -3.89 -1.88 1.22
N VAL A 50 -5.17 -1.82 0.86
CA VAL A 50 -6.07 -0.72 1.24
C VAL A 50 -6.88 -1.13 2.46
N CYS A 51 -6.52 -0.60 3.62
CA CYS A 51 -7.27 -0.85 4.86
C CYS A 51 -8.63 -0.13 4.85
N PRO A 52 -9.66 -0.69 5.54
CA PRO A 52 -10.99 -0.11 5.56
C PRO A 52 -11.10 1.20 6.36
N ASN A 53 -10.15 1.45 7.27
CA ASN A 53 -10.09 2.64 8.12
C ASN A 53 -8.66 2.84 8.67
N ILE A 54 -8.47 3.99 9.35
CA ILE A 54 -7.17 4.41 9.90
C ILE A 54 -6.74 3.51 11.07
N GLU A 55 -7.69 2.99 11.86
CA GLU A 55 -7.42 2.15 13.01
C GLU A 55 -6.77 0.83 12.58
N VAL A 56 -7.35 0.17 11.57
CA VAL A 56 -6.81 -1.08 10.99
C VAL A 56 -5.45 -0.82 10.34
N ALA A 57 -5.30 0.28 9.59
CA ALA A 57 -4.02 0.63 8.95
C ALA A 57 -2.90 0.85 9.98
N ASN A 58 -3.20 1.59 11.05
CA ASN A 58 -2.25 1.87 12.12
C ASN A 58 -1.87 0.61 12.91
N ILE A 59 -2.83 -0.28 13.18
CA ILE A 59 -2.55 -1.58 13.80
C ILE A 59 -1.64 -2.41 12.90
N LEU A 60 -1.96 -2.53 11.60
CA LEU A 60 -1.17 -3.29 10.64
C LEU A 60 0.27 -2.77 10.56
N ALA A 61 0.45 -1.46 10.37
CA ALA A 61 1.77 -0.84 10.30
C ALA A 61 2.58 -1.08 11.59
N LYS A 62 1.95 -0.93 12.76
CA LYS A 62 2.60 -1.19 14.05
C LYS A 62 2.91 -2.68 14.25
N SER A 63 2.07 -3.59 13.79
CA SER A 63 2.36 -5.03 13.84
C SER A 63 3.61 -5.36 13.01
N VAL A 64 3.77 -4.75 11.83
CA VAL A 64 4.97 -4.91 11.00
C VAL A 64 6.22 -4.38 11.71
N ILE A 65 6.12 -3.24 12.40
CA ILE A 65 7.23 -2.65 13.14
C ILE A 65 7.59 -3.45 14.40
N TYR A 66 6.62 -3.69 15.28
CA TYR A 66 6.85 -4.21 16.62
C TYR A 66 6.89 -5.73 16.71
N PHE A 67 6.09 -6.43 15.89
CA PHE A 67 6.07 -7.91 15.92
C PHE A 67 6.96 -8.51 14.84
N ALA A 68 6.92 -7.99 13.61
CA ALA A 68 7.75 -8.52 12.52
C ALA A 68 9.17 -7.91 12.51
N GLY A 69 9.45 -6.91 13.34
CA GLY A 69 10.76 -6.27 13.44
C GLY A 69 11.20 -5.60 12.13
N ARG A 70 10.25 -5.19 11.29
CA ARG A 70 10.53 -4.61 9.97
C ARG A 70 10.51 -3.09 10.03
N ARG A 71 11.29 -2.49 9.15
CA ARG A 71 11.34 -1.04 8.97
C ARG A 71 10.17 -0.60 8.11
N VAL A 72 9.53 0.49 8.48
CA VAL A 72 8.43 1.11 7.73
C VAL A 72 8.77 2.57 7.49
N ALA A 73 8.54 3.02 6.26
CA ALA A 73 8.61 4.42 5.85
C ALA A 73 7.20 4.88 5.46
N HIS A 74 6.95 6.18 5.54
CA HIS A 74 5.64 6.74 5.18
C HIS A 74 5.78 8.15 4.62
N VAL A 75 4.79 8.54 3.81
CA VAL A 75 4.63 9.89 3.28
C VAL A 75 3.15 10.12 3.02
N ALA A 76 2.66 11.32 3.33
CA ALA A 76 1.32 11.73 2.96
C ALA A 76 1.35 12.31 1.53
N VAL A 77 0.46 11.81 0.68
CA VAL A 77 0.34 12.17 -0.75
C VAL A 77 -1.05 12.74 -1.05
N GLY A 78 -1.22 13.37 -2.21
CA GLY A 78 -2.48 13.99 -2.65
C GLY A 78 -2.58 15.51 -2.37
N ALA A 79 -1.61 16.08 -1.64
CA ALA A 79 -1.39 17.52 -1.60
C ALA A 79 -0.52 17.97 -2.79
N ALA A 80 -0.27 19.28 -2.93
CA ALA A 80 0.58 19.83 -3.99
C ALA A 80 2.04 19.34 -3.94
N VAL A 81 2.50 18.89 -2.76
CA VAL A 81 3.83 18.28 -2.54
C VAL A 81 3.70 17.15 -1.51
N PRO A 82 4.62 16.17 -1.49
CA PRO A 82 4.62 15.13 -0.45
C PRO A 82 4.89 15.72 0.94
N VAL A 83 4.16 15.23 1.96
CA VAL A 83 4.26 15.75 3.33
C VAL A 83 4.69 14.64 4.28
N LEU A 84 5.72 14.91 5.09
CA LEU A 84 6.22 14.00 6.11
C LEU A 84 5.57 14.30 7.46
N ILE A 85 5.05 13.27 8.12
CA ILE A 85 4.38 13.37 9.43
C ILE A 85 5.03 12.37 10.41
N PRO A 86 6.28 12.59 10.82
CA PRO A 86 7.01 11.61 11.64
C PRO A 86 6.34 11.43 13.01
N SER A 87 6.32 10.20 13.52
CA SER A 87 5.93 9.95 14.90
C SER A 87 7.02 10.41 15.86
N ARG A 88 6.61 10.86 17.05
CA ARG A 88 7.53 11.17 18.15
C ARG A 88 8.36 9.96 18.55
N SER A 89 7.79 8.75 18.42
CA SER A 89 8.44 7.49 18.76
C SER A 89 9.40 6.98 17.68
N ASP A 90 9.47 7.62 16.51
CA ASP A 90 10.28 7.12 15.41
C ASP A 90 11.77 7.31 15.65
N ARG A 91 12.52 6.25 15.34
CA ARG A 91 13.98 6.27 15.31
C ARG A 91 14.46 7.15 14.15
N ALA A 92 15.68 7.66 14.26
CA ALA A 92 16.31 8.45 13.19
C ALA A 92 16.30 7.73 11.83
N GLU A 93 16.53 6.41 11.80
CA GLU A 93 16.49 5.61 10.57
C GLU A 93 15.12 5.63 9.89
N ALA A 94 14.03 5.46 10.64
CA ALA A 94 12.68 5.49 10.08
C ALA A 94 12.37 6.86 9.44
N LYS A 95 12.81 7.95 10.08
CA LYS A 95 12.68 9.31 9.53
C LYS A 95 13.48 9.48 8.24
N LEU A 96 14.72 8.96 8.19
CA LEU A 96 15.55 9.00 7.00
C LEU A 96 14.91 8.24 5.83
N LEU A 97 14.35 7.04 6.09
CA LEU A 97 13.65 6.26 5.07
C LEU A 97 12.39 6.98 4.58
N SER A 98 11.62 7.63 5.46
CA SER A 98 10.48 8.45 5.07
C SER A 98 10.88 9.67 4.24
N ILE A 99 12.03 10.30 4.52
CA ILE A 99 12.57 11.38 3.66
C ILE A 99 12.92 10.84 2.28
N ALA A 100 13.61 9.70 2.19
CA ALA A 100 13.96 9.08 0.91
C ALA A 100 12.70 8.73 0.10
N LEU A 101 11.68 8.18 0.75
CA LEU A 101 10.38 7.92 0.12
C LEU A 101 9.70 9.22 -0.34
N GLY A 102 9.75 10.27 0.47
CA GLY A 102 9.23 11.60 0.09
C GLY A 102 9.91 12.18 -1.13
N MET A 103 11.23 11.98 -1.29
CA MET A 103 11.96 12.39 -2.49
C MET A 103 11.50 11.61 -3.74
N LEU A 104 11.36 10.28 -3.64
CA LEU A 104 10.84 9.46 -4.74
C LEU A 104 9.42 9.88 -5.15
N MET A 105 8.59 10.28 -4.19
CA MET A 105 7.22 10.75 -4.44
C MET A 105 7.15 12.23 -4.85
N SER A 106 8.25 12.99 -4.78
CA SER A 106 8.31 14.38 -5.24
C SER A 106 8.62 14.45 -6.74
N ASP A 107 9.19 13.39 -7.30
CA ASP A 107 9.64 13.30 -8.68
C ASP A 107 8.64 12.53 -9.57
N VAL A 108 7.34 12.60 -9.23
CA VAL A 108 6.30 11.82 -9.92
C VAL A 108 6.11 12.26 -11.38
N ASP A 109 6.58 13.45 -11.78
CA ASP A 109 6.69 13.84 -13.19
C ASP A 109 7.78 13.05 -13.95
N ALA A 110 8.77 12.46 -13.27
CA ALA A 110 9.82 11.62 -13.87
C ALA A 110 9.45 10.12 -13.97
N LEU A 111 8.29 9.72 -13.45
CA LEU A 111 7.78 8.35 -13.48
C LEU A 111 6.76 8.08 -14.59
N GLU A 112 6.42 9.07 -15.45
CA GLU A 112 5.73 8.78 -16.71
C GLU A 112 6.70 8.01 -17.64
N PRO A 113 6.38 6.77 -18.06
CA PRO A 113 7.09 6.18 -19.18
C PRO A 113 6.79 7.04 -20.41
N ALA A 114 7.83 7.32 -21.19
CA ALA A 114 7.76 8.06 -22.45
C ALA A 114 6.44 7.84 -23.19
N ARG A 115 5.60 8.88 -23.28
CA ARG A 115 4.52 8.93 -24.26
C ARG A 115 5.15 8.91 -25.65
N ALA A 116 5.09 7.75 -26.30
CA ALA A 116 5.34 7.54 -27.72
C ALA A 116 4.23 6.67 -28.30
#